data_AF-A0A1Y4AVK4-F1
#
_entry.id   AF-A0A1Y4AVK4-F1
#
_cell.length_a   1.000
_cell.length_b   1.000
_cell.length_c   1.000
_cell.angle_alpha   90.00
_cell.angle_beta   90.00
_cell.angle_gamma   90.00
#
_symmetry.space_group_name_H-M   'P 1'
#
loop_
_entity.id
_entity.type
_entity.pdbx_description
1 polymer ?
#
loop_
_entity_poly.entity_id
_entity_poly.type
_entity_poly.pdbx_seq_one_letter_code
_entity_poly.pdbx_strand_id
1 'polypeptide(L)' 'CRRMTVPQAVVPVKIQEFVKSNYPEAKVLKIEKDRYEYEVKLSNFWELTFDLNFNLIDMDNDND' A
#
# COMPACT_ATOMS: atom_id res chain seq x y z
N CYS A 1 -7.22 20.12 11.89
CA CYS A 1 -6.34 19.23 11.10
C CYS A 1 -7.17 18.17 10.41
N ARG A 2 -7.32 18.22 9.08
CA ARG A 2 -8.03 17.19 8.29
C ARG A 2 -7.04 16.05 8.06
N ARG A 3 -7.10 15.00 8.89
CA ARG A 3 -6.52 13.71 8.50
C ARG A 3 -7.32 13.25 7.30
N MET A 4 -6.75 13.39 6.10
CA MET A 4 -7.28 12.76 4.90
C MET A 4 -6.98 11.27 5.04
N THR A 5 -7.77 10.57 5.87
CA THR A 5 -7.85 9.13 5.80
C THR A 5 -8.40 8.81 4.42
N VAL A 6 -7.52 8.27 3.58
CA VAL A 6 -7.87 7.73 2.27
C VAL A 6 -9.07 6.81 2.47
N PRO A 7 -10.22 7.08 1.82
CA PRO A 7 -11.36 6.20 1.96
C PRO A 7 -10.91 4.82 1.50
N GLN A 8 -11.14 3.80 2.34
CA GLN A 8 -10.79 2.41 2.07
C GLN A 8 -11.35 1.90 0.73
N ALA A 9 -12.37 2.56 0.19
CA ALA A 9 -12.94 2.34 -1.15
C ALA A 9 -12.03 2.72 -2.33
N VAL A 10 -10.97 3.52 -2.12
CA VAL A 10 -9.99 3.86 -3.16
C VAL A 10 -8.96 2.75 -3.33
N VAL A 11 -8.84 1.87 -2.34
CA VAL A 11 -7.92 0.74 -2.37
C VAL A 11 -8.51 -0.36 -3.26
N PRO A 12 -7.81 -0.77 -4.33
CA PRO A 12 -8.16 -1.95 -5.07
C PRO A 12 -8.14 -3.17 -4.14
N VAL A 13 -9.20 -3.98 -4.17
CA VAL A 13 -9.33 -5.20 -3.33
C VAL A 13 -8.11 -6.11 -3.48
N LYS A 14 -7.55 -6.20 -4.70
CA LYS A 14 -6.34 -6.97 -5.00
C LYS A 14 -5.13 -6.59 -4.14
N ILE A 15 -4.88 -5.30 -3.94
CA ILE A 15 -3.76 -4.83 -3.11
C ILE A 15 -4.00 -5.22 -1.65
N GLN A 16 -5.24 -5.08 -1.18
CA GLN A 16 -5.59 -5.45 0.19
C GLN A 16 -5.44 -6.96 0.42
N GLU A 17 -5.81 -7.79 -0.55
CA GLU A 17 -5.61 -9.25 -0.49
C GLU A 17 -4.13 -9.61 -0.53
N PHE A 18 -3.34 -8.97 -1.39
CA PHE A 18 -1.90 -9.18 -1.48
C PHE A 18 -1.22 -8.86 -0.15
N VAL A 19 -1.50 -7.69 0.44
CA VAL A 19 -0.94 -7.29 1.74
C VAL A 19 -1.38 -8.25 2.83
N LYS A 20 -2.66 -8.62 2.91
CA LYS A 20 -3.13 -9.57 3.92
C LYS A 20 -2.50 -10.96 3.79
N SER A 21 -2.26 -11.41 2.56
CA SER A 21 -1.70 -12.74 2.29
C SER A 21 -0.19 -12.79 2.54
N ASN A 22 0.55 -11.74 2.17
CA ASN A 22 2.01 -11.69 2.34
C ASN A 22 2.41 -11.20 3.74
N TYR A 23 1.63 -10.25 4.29
CA TYR A 23 1.90 -9.60 5.56
C TYR A 23 0.64 -9.60 6.45
N PRO A 24 0.23 -10.76 6.99
CA PRO A 24 -0.97 -10.87 7.83
C PRO A 24 -0.90 -10.02 9.10
N GLU A 25 0.32 -9.74 9.60
CA GLU A 25 0.55 -8.89 10.77
C GLU A 25 0.67 -7.40 10.41
N ALA A 26 0.89 -7.06 9.13
CA ALA A 26 1.01 -5.68 8.70
C ALA A 26 -0.36 -5.09 8.35
N LYS A 27 -0.59 -3.85 8.79
CA LYS A 27 -1.78 -3.08 8.47
C LYS A 27 -1.41 -2.02 7.45
N VAL A 28 -2.26 -1.83 6.44
CA VAL A 28 -2.13 -0.70 5.52
C VAL A 28 -2.34 0.59 6.32
N LEU A 29 -1.27 1.35 6.53
CA LEU A 29 -1.31 2.65 7.21
C LEU A 29 -1.78 3.73 6.25
N LYS A 30 -1.22 3.72 5.04
CA LYS A 30 -1.50 4.70 4.00
C LYS A 30 -1.49 4.01 2.65
N ILE A 31 -2.32 4.52 1.77
CA ILE A 31 -2.28 4.18 0.36
C ILE A 31 -2.42 5.47 -0.44
N GLU A 32 -1.54 5.65 -1.40
CA GLU A 32 -1.59 6.76 -2.33
C GLU A 32 -1.78 6.18 -3.73
N LYS A 33 -2.77 6.72 -4.43
CA LYS A 33 -2.98 6.41 -5.84
C LYS A 33 -2.45 7.58 -6.63
N ASP A 34 -1.41 7.32 -7.41
CA ASP A 34 -0.91 8.24 -8.42
C ASP A 34 -1.49 7.93 -9.80
N ARG A 35 -1.04 8.67 -10.82
CA ARG A 35 -1.52 8.46 -12.20
C ARG A 35 -1.09 7.13 -12.79
N TYR A 36 0.04 6.60 -12.35
CA TYR A 36 0.69 5.42 -12.94
C TYR A 36 1.02 4.33 -11.91
N GLU A 37 0.89 4.62 -10.63
CA GLU A 37 1.31 3.71 -9.57
C GLU A 37 0.43 3.83 -8.33
N TYR A 38 0.55 2.84 -7.46
CA TYR A 38 -0.11 2.74 -6.18
C TYR A 38 0.97 2.52 -5.12
N GLU A 39 1.16 3.50 -4.25
CA GLU A 39 2.08 3.40 -3.12
C GLU A 39 1.31 2.95 -1.89
N VAL A 40 1.80 1.92 -1.20
CA VAL A 40 1.16 1.32 -0.05
C VAL A 40 2.15 1.28 1.10
N LYS A 41 1.90 2.10 2.13
CA LYS A 41 2.69 2.10 3.36
C LYS A 41 2.05 1.18 4.37
N LEU A 42 2.86 0.26 4.89
CA LEU A 42 2.46 -0.74 5.86
C LEU A 42 2.96 -0.37 7.26
N SER A 43 2.30 -0.93 8.29
CA SER A 43 2.62 -0.67 9.70
C SER A 43 3.91 -1.30 10.18
N ASN A 44 4.53 -2.12 9.36
CA ASN A 44 5.82 -2.77 9.60
C ASN A 44 6.99 -1.97 9.00
N PHE A 45 6.79 -0.69 8.64
CA PHE A 45 7.77 0.18 7.97
C PHE A 45 8.12 -0.23 6.54
N TRP A 46 7.29 -1.07 5.92
CA TRP A 46 7.42 -1.41 4.51
C TRP A 46 6.63 -0.45 3.64
N GLU A 47 7.22 -0.08 2.52
CA GLU A 47 6.61 0.70 1.45
C GLU A 47 6.60 -0.18 0.20
N LEU A 48 5.40 -0.41 -0.33
CA LEU A 48 5.19 -1.25 -1.49
C LEU A 48 4.64 -0.39 -2.62
N THR A 49 5.34 -0.36 -3.74
CA THR A 49 4.90 0.36 -4.94
C THR A 49 4.39 -0.64 -5.96
N PHE A 50 3.15 -0.45 -6.39
CA PHE A 50 2.48 -1.28 -7.38
C PHE A 50 2.20 -0.47 -8.65
N ASP A 51 2.35 -1.10 -9.80
CA ASP A 51 1.93 -0.53 -11.08
C ASP A 51 0.40 -0.55 -11.25
N LEU A 52 -0.14 0.12 -12.28
CA LEU A 52 -1.57 0.06 -12.66
C LEU A 52 -2.08 -1.39 -12.88
N ASN A 53 -1.19 -2.32 -13.20
CA ASN A 53 -1.49 -3.73 -13.34
C ASN A 53 -1.56 -4.50 -12.00
N PHE A 54 -1.37 -3.82 -10.87
CA PHE A 54 -1.27 -4.40 -9.52
C PHE A 54 -0.07 -5.34 -9.34
N ASN A 55 0.97 -5.18 -10.16
CA ASN A 55 2.24 -5.87 -9.99
C ASN A 55 3.13 -5.04 -9.06
N LEU A 56 3.74 -5.70 -8.07
CA LEU A 56 4.75 -5.07 -7.22
C LEU A 56 5.96 -4.72 -8.09
N ILE A 57 6.25 -3.43 -8.22
CA ILE A 57 7.42 -2.94 -8.96
C ILE A 57 8.56 -2.59 -8.02
N ASP A 58 8.24 -2.16 -6.80
CA ASP A 58 9.23 -1.71 -5.83
C ASP A 58 8.79 -2.07 -4.41
N MET A 59 9.75 -2.47 -3.58
CA MET A 59 9.53 -2.72 -2.17
C MET A 59 10.73 -2.20 -1.39
N ASP A 60 10.50 -1.20 -0.55
CA ASP A 60 11.51 -0.62 0.31
C ASP A 60 11.11 -0.76 1.77
N ASN A 61 12.12 -0.93 2.61
CA ASN A 61 11.98 -0.93 4.06
C ASN A 61 12.96 0.12 4.59
N ASP A 62 12.43 1.15 5.26
CA ASP A 62 13.15 2.32 5.78
C ASP A 62 14.21 1.99 6.87
N ASN A 63 14.61 0.72 7.03
CA ASN A 63 15.53 0.23 8.06
C ASN A 63 16.96 -0.07 7.56
N ASP A 64 17.40 0.42 6.39
CA ASP A 64 18.81 0.32 5.95
C ASP A 64 19.59 1.63 6.17
#